data_AF-A0A0C9ULP3-F1
#
_entry.id   AF-A0A0C9ULP3-F1
#
_cell.length_a   1.000
_cell.length_b   1.000
_cell.length_c   1.000
_cell.angle_alpha   90.00
_cell.angle_beta   90.00
_cell.angle_gamma   90.00
#
_symmetry.space_group_name_H-M   'P 1'
#
loop_
_entity.id
_entity.type
_entity.pdbx_description
1 polymer ?
#
loop_
_entity_poly.entity_id
_entity_poly.type
_entity_poly.pdbx_seq_one_letter_code
_entity_poly.pdbx_strand_id
1 'polypeptide(L)' 'RACIGYRFAMVEFKCLIFALIRGFQFELAVAPEQIGKKSTVVTRPVVKSELEKGSQLPLKITPYMDS' A
#
# COMPACT_ATOMS: atom_id res chain seq x y z
N ARG A 1 24.54 -2.07 -3.40
CA ARG A 1 24.57 -2.39 -1.95
C ARG A 1 23.31 -3.17 -1.62
N ALA A 2 23.40 -4.30 -0.93
CA ALA A 2 22.24 -5.06 -0.47
C ALA A 2 21.80 -4.56 0.93
N CYS A 3 20.49 -4.56 1.20
CA CYS A 3 19.96 -4.20 2.51
C CYS A 3 20.26 -5.31 3.53
N ILE A 4 20.99 -4.99 4.60
CA ILE A 4 21.32 -5.96 5.66
C ILE A 4 20.06 -6.56 6.32
N GLY A 5 18.98 -5.78 6.39
CA GLY A 5 17.69 -6.19 6.97
C GLY A 5 16.76 -6.91 6.00
N TYR A 6 17.17 -7.22 4.76
CA TYR A 6 16.26 -7.75 3.73
C TYR A 6 15.47 -8.98 4.18
N ARG A 7 16.12 -9.95 4.82
CA ARG A 7 15.47 -11.18 5.29
C ARG A 7 14.43 -10.91 6.38
N PHE A 8 14.73 -9.98 7.28
CA PHE A 8 13.82 -9.56 8.34
C PHE A 8 12.60 -8.84 7.77
N ALA A 9 12.82 -7.84 6.91
CA ALA A 9 11.75 -7.10 6.25
C ALA A 9 10.81 -8.01 5.42
N MET A 10 11.37 -9.04 4.78
CA MET A 10 10.58 -10.05 4.05
C MET A 10 9.67 -10.87 4.96
N VAL A 11 10.12 -11.23 6.17
CA VAL A 11 9.29 -11.97 7.13
C VAL A 11 8.21 -11.05 7.70
N GLU A 12 8.57 -9.83 8.10
CA GLU A 12 7.61 -8.84 8.60
C GLU A 12 6.51 -8.55 7.59
N PHE A 13 6.87 -8.32 6.31
CA PHE A 13 5.89 -8.01 5.28
C PHE A 13 4.94 -9.18 5.02
N LYS A 14 5.44 -10.43 5.08
CA LYS A 14 4.57 -11.61 4.97
C LYS A 14 3.58 -11.70 6.12
N CYS A 15 4.03 -11.49 7.36
CA CYS A 15 3.17 -11.49 8.54
C CYS A 15 2.11 -10.38 8.46
N LEU A 16 2.54 -9.17 8.08
CA LEU A 16 1.65 -8.02 7.90
C LEU A 16 0.58 -8.31 6.84
N ILE A 17 0.97 -8.75 5.65
CA ILE A 17 0.04 -9.06 4.56
C ILE A 17 -0.91 -10.19 4.97
N PHE A 18 -0.41 -11.26 5.60
CA PHE A 18 -1.25 -12.37 6.09
C PHE A 18 -2.33 -11.89 7.05
N ALA A 19 -1.98 -11.05 8.04
CA ALA A 19 -2.94 -10.51 8.99
C ALA A 19 -3.96 -9.58 8.31
N LEU A 20 -3.50 -8.70 7.42
CA LEU A 20 -4.36 -7.72 6.74
C LEU A 20 -5.37 -8.38 5.80
N ILE A 21 -4.94 -9.28 4.91
CA ILE A 21 -5.84 -9.88 3.91
C ILE A 21 -6.84 -10.87 4.51
N ARG A 22 -6.57 -11.40 5.70
CA ARG A 22 -7.50 -12.29 6.44
C ARG A 22 -8.52 -11.51 7.25
N GLY A 23 -8.16 -10.30 7.70
CA GLY A 23 -9.02 -9.49 8.54
C GLY A 23 -9.84 -8.44 7.80
N PHE A 24 -9.46 -8.06 6.57
CA PHE A 24 -10.04 -6.92 5.89
C PHE A 24 -10.17 -7.10 4.37
N GLN A 25 -11.16 -6.44 3.79
CA GLN A 25 -11.26 -6.16 2.36
C GLN A 25 -10.75 -4.74 2.08
N PHE A 26 -10.05 -4.58 0.95
CA PHE A 26 -9.44 -3.32 0.54
C PHE A 26 -9.96 -2.90 -0.84
N GLU A 27 -10.46 -1.69 -0.94
CA GLU A 27 -10.86 -1.05 -2.19
C GLU A 27 -10.14 0.29 -2.33
N LEU A 28 -9.89 0.75 -3.55
CA LEU A 28 -9.38 2.13 -3.74
C LEU A 28 -10.49 3.12 -3.38
N ALA A 29 -10.18 4.11 -2.55
CA ALA A 29 -11.12 5.18 -2.21
C ALA A 29 -11.24 6.26 -3.31
N VAL A 30 -10.48 6.11 -4.40
CA VAL A 30 -10.49 6.96 -5.59
C VAL A 30 -10.47 6.07 -6.84
N ALA A 31 -10.85 6.62 -7.99
CA ALA A 31 -10.79 5.88 -9.24
C ALA A 31 -9.33 5.44 -9.55
N PRO A 32 -9.09 4.22 -10.04
CA PRO A 32 -7.74 3.70 -10.30
C PRO A 32 -6.88 4.62 -11.18
N GLU A 33 -7.52 5.32 -12.13
CA GLU A 33 -6.87 6.23 -13.07
C GLU A 33 -6.31 7.47 -12.38
N GLN A 34 -6.80 7.80 -11.18
CA GLN A 34 -6.31 8.92 -10.37
C GLN A 34 -5.03 8.57 -9.60
N ILE A 35 -4.68 7.29 -9.50
CA ILE A 35 -3.42 6.86 -8.88
C ILE A 35 -2.28 6.98 -9.88
N GLY A 36 -1.28 7.79 -9.51
CA GLY A 36 -0.02 7.95 -10.22
C GLY A 36 1.14 7.27 -9.48
N LYS A 37 2.29 7.21 -10.15
CA LYS A 37 3.55 6.73 -9.57
C LYS A 37 4.57 7.86 -9.59
N LYS A 38 5.20 8.15 -8.46
CA LYS A 38 6.34 9.07 -8.37
C LYS A 38 7.58 8.27 -8.00
N SER A 39 8.57 8.22 -8.89
CA SER A 39 9.81 7.48 -8.67
C SER A 39 10.93 8.44 -8.27
N THR A 40 11.53 8.21 -7.11
CA THR A 40 12.79 8.84 -6.69
C THR A 40 13.79 7.75 -6.33
N VAL A 41 14.15 7.59 -5.06
CA VAL A 41 14.93 6.44 -4.58
C VAL A 41 14.06 5.17 -4.51
N VAL A 42 12.77 5.33 -4.22
CA VAL A 42 11.74 4.28 -4.26
C VAL A 42 10.52 4.81 -4.98
N THR A 43 9.75 3.92 -5.61
CA THR A 43 8.48 4.27 -6.25
C THR A 43 7.39 4.39 -5.19
N ARG A 44 6.69 5.53 -5.16
CA ARG A 44 5.57 5.78 -4.26
C ARG A 44 4.29 6.10 -5.05
N PRO A 45 3.12 5.65 -4.58
CA PRO A 45 1.85 6.08 -5.13
C PRO A 45 1.59 7.55 -4.76
N VAL A 46 0.90 8.25 -5.67
CA VAL A 46 0.40 9.61 -5.47
C VAL A 46 -1.01 9.70 -6.05
N VAL A 47 -1.82 10.63 -5.57
CA VAL A 47 -3.07 11.00 -6.24
C VAL A 47 -2.76 12.13 -7.21
N LYS A 48 -3.06 11.94 -8.50
CA LYS A 48 -2.68 12.87 -9.59
C LYS A 48 -3.19 14.29 -9.38
N SER A 49 -4.38 14.45 -8.81
CA SER A 49 -5.00 15.75 -8.51
C SER A 49 -4.48 16.41 -7.23
N GLU A 50 -3.68 15.70 -6.41
CA GLU A 50 -3.27 16.14 -5.07
C GLU A 50 -1.76 15.98 -4.85
N LEU A 51 -0.94 16.31 -5.85
CA LEU A 51 0.51 16.13 -5.79
C LEU A 51 1.17 16.89 -4.61
N GLU A 52 0.62 18.06 -4.24
CA GLU A 52 1.07 18.87 -3.11
C GLU A 52 0.88 18.16 -1.75
N LYS A 53 -0.06 17.21 -1.66
CA LYS A 53 -0.26 16.39 -0.45
C LYS A 53 0.75 15.23 -0.34
N GLY A 54 1.63 15.06 -1.33
CA GLY A 54 2.71 14.08 -1.30
C GLY A 54 2.28 12.65 -1.61
N SER A 55 2.99 11.68 -1.02
CA SER A 55 2.77 10.25 -1.29
C SER A 55 1.54 9.73 -0.55
N GLN A 56 0.62 9.13 -1.28
CA GLN A 56 -0.62 8.61 -0.71
C GLN A 56 -1.23 7.52 -1.61
N LEU A 57 -1.93 6.58 -0.95
CA LEU A 57 -2.76 5.57 -1.58
C LEU A 57 -4.07 5.48 -0.76
N PRO A 58 -5.10 6.26 -1.11
CA PRO A 58 -6.37 6.23 -0.39
C PRO A 58 -7.05 4.86 -0.54
N LEU A 59 -7.30 4.19 0.57
CA LEU A 59 -7.96 2.89 0.63
C LEU A 59 -9.23 2.99 1.48
N LYS A 60 -10.29 2.35 1.01
CA LYS A 60 -11.47 2.01 1.80
C LYS A 60 -11.25 0.61 2.36
N ILE A 61 -11.40 0.47 3.67
CA ILE A 61 -11.11 -0.76 4.41
C ILE A 61 -12.38 -1.19 5.12
N THR A 62 -12.78 -2.45 4.97
CA THR A 62 -13.92 -3.04 5.69
C THR A 62 -13.49 -4.35 6.34
N PRO A 63 -13.99 -4.70 7.55
CA PRO A 63 -13.73 -6.00 8.14
C PRO A 63 -14.17 -7.13 7.20
N TYR A 64 -13.35 -8.16 7.08
CA TYR A 64 -13.71 -9.38 6.36
C TYR A 64 -14.69 -10.19 7.22
N MET A 65 -15.93 -10.33 6.76
CA MET A 65 -16.92 -11.21 7.36
C MET A 65 -16.98 -12.50 6.54
N ASP A 66 -16.48 -13.59 7.12
CA ASP A 66 -16.71 -14.94 6.60
C ASP A 66 -18.23 -15.20 6.60
N SER A 67 -18.80 -15.38 5.41
CA SER A 67 -20.22 -15.71 5.23
C SER A 67 -20.47 -17.20 5.40
#